data_AF-A0A6M0G9B3-F1
#
_entry.id   AF-A0A6M0G9B3-F1
#
_cell.length_a   1.000
_cell.length_b   1.000
_cell.length_c   1.000
_cell.angle_alpha   90.00
_cell.angle_beta   90.00
_cell.angle_gamma   90.00
#
_symmetry.space_group_name_H-M   'P 1'
#
loop_
_entity.id
_entity.type
_entity.pdbx_description
1 polymer ?
#
loop_
_entity_poly.entity_id
_entity_poly.type
_entity_poly.pdbx_seq_one_letter_code
_entity_poly.pdbx_strand_id
1 'polypeptide(L)' 'MTIQGTKIHYLAVGATTAKTVLLLHGASFSAQTWQEIGTLQLLAQKGYQGIAVDLP' A
#
# COMPACT_ATOMS: atom_id res chain seq x y z
N MET A 1 -7.30 9.47 0.18
CA MET A 1 -6.88 10.76 -0.43
C MET A 1 -7.71 11.02 -1.67
N THR A 2 -7.80 12.26 -2.16
CA THR A 2 -8.48 12.55 -3.43
C THR A 2 -7.46 12.83 -4.52
N ILE A 3 -7.55 12.13 -5.65
CA ILE A 3 -6.68 12.30 -6.82
C ILE A 3 -7.59 12.55 -8.01
N GLN A 4 -7.44 13.70 -8.68
CA GLN A 4 -8.27 14.09 -9.83
C GLN A 4 -9.79 13.92 -9.58
N GLY A 5 -10.27 14.28 -8.39
CA GLY A 5 -11.69 14.14 -8.02
C GLY A 5 -12.12 12.75 -7.56
N THR A 6 -11.27 11.73 -7.68
CA THR A 6 -11.58 10.36 -7.23
C THR A 6 -11.03 10.13 -5.82
N LYS A 7 -11.87 9.61 -4.92
CA LYS A 7 -11.44 9.22 -3.56
C LYS A 7 -10.76 7.86 -3.64
N ILE A 8 -9.47 7.84 -3.33
CA ILE A 8 -8.63 6.66 -3.30
C ILE A 8 -8.37 6.23 -1.85
N HIS A 9 -8.69 4.98 -1.53
CA HIS A 9 -8.33 4.33 -0.28
C HIS A 9 -6.95 3.67 -0.41
N TYR A 10 -6.14 3.74 0.65
CA TYR A 10 -4.79 3.19 0.65
C TYR A 10 -4.33 2.89 2.08
N LEU A 11 -3.36 1.99 2.20
CA LEU A 11 -2.63 1.66 3.42
C LEU A 11 -1.16 2.05 3.25
N ALA A 12 -0.53 2.52 4.32
CA ALA A 12 0.88 2.89 4.31
C ALA A 12 1.61 2.44 5.58
N VAL A 13 2.83 1.94 5.42
CA VAL A 13 3.70 1.48 6.52
C VAL A 13 5.15 1.87 6.26
N GLY A 14 5.96 1.87 7.32
CA GLY A 14 7.38 2.22 7.26
C GLY A 14 7.64 3.72 7.30
N ALA A 15 8.93 4.09 7.35
CA ALA A 15 9.36 5.49 7.41
C ALA A 15 9.10 6.19 6.07
N THR A 16 8.57 7.41 6.10
CA THR A 16 8.30 8.22 4.88
C THR A 16 9.57 8.69 4.15
N THR A 17 10.73 8.55 4.79
CA THR A 17 12.05 8.83 4.22
C THR A 17 12.70 7.62 3.56
N ALA A 18 12.11 6.42 3.73
CA ALA A 18 12.60 5.19 3.11
C ALA A 18 12.22 5.10 1.62
N LYS A 19 12.85 4.18 0.89
CA LYS A 19 12.45 3.90 -0.50
C LYS A 19 11.02 3.34 -0.53
N THR A 20 10.18 3.92 -1.37
CA THR A 20 8.76 3.55 -1.47
C THR A 20 8.53 2.40 -2.45
N VAL A 21 7.72 1.43 -2.04
CA VAL A 21 7.19 0.35 -2.88
C VAL A 21 5.68 0.52 -2.97
N LEU A 22 5.18 0.71 -4.19
CA LEU A 22 3.75 0.82 -4.50
C LEU A 22 3.18 -0.56 -4.86
N LEU A 23 2.15 -0.98 -4.13
CA LEU A 23 1.46 -2.26 -4.32
C LEU A 23 0.10 -2.01 -4.97
N LEU A 24 -0.10 -2.60 -6.14
CA LEU A 24 -1.34 -2.59 -6.90
C LEU A 24 -1.93 -3.99 -6.87
N HIS A 25 -3.19 -4.12 -6.45
CA HIS A 25 -3.86 -5.41 -6.35
C HIS A 25 -4.42 -5.87 -7.70
N GLY A 26 -4.67 -7.18 -7.83
CA GLY A 26 -5.46 -7.72 -8.94
C GLY A 26 -6.96 -7.52 -8.73
N ALA A 27 -7.77 -7.76 -9.76
CA ALA A 27 -9.21 -7.43 -9.77
C ALA A 27 -10.05 -8.07 -8.64
N SER A 28 -9.61 -9.19 -8.05
CA SER A 28 -10.31 -9.89 -6.96
C SER A 28 -9.76 -9.60 -5.57
N PHE A 29 -8.85 -8.63 -5.42
CA PHE A 29 -8.16 -8.33 -4.18
C PHE A 29 -8.29 -6.84 -3.84
N SER A 30 -7.74 -6.44 -2.69
CA SER A 30 -7.70 -5.05 -2.23
C SER A 30 -6.35 -4.73 -1.60
N ALA A 31 -6.11 -3.46 -1.26
CA ALA A 31 -4.97 -3.01 -0.48
C ALA A 31 -4.84 -3.80 0.84
N GLN A 32 -5.98 -4.14 1.45
CA GLN A 32 -6.05 -4.89 2.71
C GLN A 32 -5.46 -6.30 2.58
N THR A 33 -5.57 -6.96 1.42
CA THR A 33 -4.97 -8.29 1.19
C THR A 33 -3.47 -8.27 1.48
N TRP A 34 -2.75 -7.21 1.08
CA TRP A 34 -1.30 -7.09 1.34
C TRP A 34 -0.95 -6.94 2.82
N GLN A 35 -1.84 -6.36 3.62
CA GLN A 35 -1.70 -6.29 5.07
C GLN A 35 -1.92 -7.67 5.70
N GLU A 36 -2.98 -8.36 5.28
CA GLU A 36 -3.38 -9.66 5.84
C GLU A 36 -2.34 -10.76 5.57
N ILE A 37 -1.73 -10.77 4.39
CA ILE A 37 -0.66 -11.72 4.06
C ILE A 37 0.72 -11.28 4.56
N GLY A 38 0.80 -10.14 5.26
CA GLY A 38 2.03 -9.65 5.89
C GLY A 38 3.05 -8.98 4.97
N THR A 39 2.70 -8.71 3.70
CA THR A 39 3.62 -8.05 2.75
C THR A 39 4.00 -6.64 3.21
N LEU A 40 3.03 -5.86 3.70
CA LEU A 40 3.30 -4.52 4.22
C LEU A 40 4.25 -4.58 5.43
N GLN A 41 4.00 -5.48 6.38
CA GLN A 41 4.86 -5.65 7.55
C GLN A 41 6.29 -6.04 7.14
N LEU A 42 6.46 -6.95 6.19
CA LEU A 42 7.76 -7.35 5.68
C LEU A 42 8.52 -6.18 5.05
N LEU A 43 7.86 -5.35 4.24
CA LEU A 43 8.48 -4.16 3.63
C LEU A 43 8.99 -3.19 4.70
N ALA A 44 8.16 -2.89 5.70
CA ALA A 44 8.55 -2.01 6.80
C ALA A 44 9.75 -2.58 7.59
N GLN A 45 9.74 -3.88 7.89
CA GLN A 45 10.85 -4.55 8.58
C GLN A 45 12.15 -4.54 7.77
N LYS A 46 12.07 -4.53 6.44
CA LYS A 46 13.23 -4.43 5.55
C LYS A 46 13.66 -2.99 5.26
N GLY A 47 13.05 -2.01 5.92
CA GLY A 47 13.40 -0.60 5.79
C GLY A 47 12.86 0.07 4.52
N TYR A 48 11.79 -0.47 3.94
CA TYR A 48 11.03 0.16 2.86
C TYR A 48 9.77 0.83 3.40
N GLN A 49 9.31 1.84 2.68
CA GLN A 49 7.96 2.36 2.85
C GLN A 49 7.02 1.57 1.93
N GLY A 50 6.05 0.86 2.50
CA GLY A 50 5.03 0.17 1.73
C GLY A 50 3.79 1.04 1.57
N ILE A 51 3.28 1.20 0.35
CA ILE A 51 2.00 1.87 0.07
C ILE A 51 1.14 0.90 -0.76
N ALA A 52 0.00 0.46 -0.24
CA ALA A 52 -0.97 -0.38 -0.95
C ALA A 52 -2.23 0.43 -1.25
N VAL A 53 -2.72 0.39 -2.49
CA VAL A 53 -3.82 1.25 -2.96
C VAL A 53 -5.00 0.41 -3.43
N ASP A 54 -6.22 0.81 -3.07
CA ASP A 54 -7.44 0.28 -3.68
C ASP A 54 -7.68 0.97 -5.01
N LEU A 55 -7.65 0.17 -6.08
CA LEU A 55 -7.94 0.62 -7.43
C LEU A 55 -9.46 0.76 -7.61
N PRO A 56 -9.93 1.86 -8.23
CA PRO A 56 -11.34 2.09 -8.50
C PRO A 56 -11.91 1.16 -9.58
#